data_AF-A0A519VG20-F1
#
_entry.id   AF-A0A519VG20-F1
#
_cell.length_a   1.000
_cell.length_b   1.000
_cell.length_c   1.000
_cell.angle_alpha   90.00
_cell.angle_beta   90.00
_cell.angle_gamma   90.00
#
_symmetry.space_group_name_H-M   'P 1'
#
loop_
_entity.id
_entity.type
_entity.pdbx_description
1 polymer ?
#
loop_
_entity_poly.entity_id
_entity_poly.type
_entity_poly.pdbx_seq_one_letter_code
_entity_poly.pdbx_strand_id
1 'polypeptide(L)'
;MKNIAFTICAKNYIGLAQVLEKSINKSNPDIDFFILVADEITPEDKLTSLASNVLIAKDVIGFSADKWNDMSFKYDLTEFCTSIKPACFKFLINNYRPDNCIYFDPDILVFDNLDSIFEALDQYSIIVTPHITTIQEEYTGSLQENGLLFTGMFNLGFLACKCNEVTSRMLNWWDKRLEDRCFIDRMENYFTDQKWMDFLPSFFPEELLVSHDLGLNFAPWNFYEREISSQEGKLYVVNRLQANAHQKTTLKFVHFSGFNYKGLLNNEVSQGNIPGLAIYPDVVQIIDEYGTWLKSSSFIDFSSLSYSYNTFSNGTPISKTYRKLYRRLSEDGVLAENPFDENGTFYQSLKRGKLLSKTLVNSDKQGVGNLEGVDRKLIKVNKLFSFAYKILGAERFFMLVRLLRLYSKIENHVYLIDPNYLKKPKIRD
;
A
#
# COMPACT_ATOMS: atom_id res chain seq x y z
N MET A 1 -27.52 12.95 -7.21
CA MET A 1 -26.90 11.68 -6.81
C MET A 1 -26.12 11.92 -5.53
N LYS A 2 -26.17 11.00 -4.59
CA LYS A 2 -25.38 11.05 -3.36
C LYS A 2 -24.02 10.41 -3.62
N ASN A 3 -22.96 11.20 -3.55
CA ASN A 3 -21.59 10.76 -3.80
C ASN A 3 -20.80 10.80 -2.50
N ILE A 4 -20.11 9.71 -2.19
CA ILE A 4 -19.16 9.64 -1.06
C ILE A 4 -17.76 9.41 -1.62
N ALA A 5 -16.80 10.14 -1.08
CA ALA A 5 -15.38 9.81 -1.19
C ALA A 5 -14.79 9.50 0.19
N PHE A 6 -13.77 8.66 0.24
CA PHE A 6 -13.09 8.38 1.49
C PHE A 6 -11.63 8.00 1.28
N THR A 7 -10.89 8.04 2.38
CA THR A 7 -9.51 7.57 2.45
C THR A 7 -9.28 6.74 3.71
N ILE A 8 -8.20 5.96 3.71
CA ILE A 8 -7.76 5.17 4.85
C ILE A 8 -6.34 5.58 5.19
N CYS A 9 -6.07 5.84 6.47
CA CYS A 9 -4.75 6.24 6.89
C CYS A 9 -4.41 5.78 8.32
N ALA A 10 -3.12 5.71 8.63
CA ALA A 10 -2.66 5.69 10.02
C ALA A 10 -2.76 7.09 10.63
N LYS A 11 -2.72 7.21 11.96
CA LYS A 11 -2.98 8.51 12.63
C LYS A 11 -1.98 9.60 12.23
N ASN A 12 -0.77 9.21 11.83
CA ASN A 12 0.26 10.14 11.36
C ASN A 12 0.00 10.72 9.96
N TYR A 13 -0.97 10.19 9.23
CA TYR A 13 -1.37 10.64 7.88
C TYR A 13 -2.74 11.34 7.87
N ILE A 14 -3.39 11.52 9.03
CA ILE A 14 -4.67 12.25 9.12
C ILE A 14 -4.57 13.63 8.49
N GLY A 15 -3.46 14.35 8.71
CA GLY A 15 -3.28 15.67 8.12
C GLY A 15 -3.09 15.65 6.59
N LEU A 16 -2.58 14.57 5.99
CA LEU A 16 -2.58 14.39 4.53
C LEU A 16 -4.01 14.13 4.02
N ALA A 17 -4.74 13.26 4.71
CA ALA A 17 -6.14 12.98 4.41
C ALA A 17 -7.03 14.25 4.48
N GLN A 18 -6.73 15.17 5.40
CA GLN A 18 -7.40 16.48 5.49
C GLN A 18 -7.00 17.43 4.34
N VAL A 19 -5.79 17.31 3.78
CA VAL A 19 -5.40 18.04 2.56
C VAL A 19 -6.21 17.52 1.36
N LEU A 20 -6.29 16.20 1.21
CA LEU A 20 -7.12 15.55 0.19
C LEU A 20 -8.58 16.02 0.31
N GLU A 21 -9.18 15.94 1.50
CA GLU A 21 -10.54 16.41 1.78
C GLU A 21 -10.75 17.87 1.33
N LYS A 22 -9.86 18.78 1.75
CA LYS A 22 -9.96 20.20 1.39
C LYS A 22 -9.85 20.41 -0.13
N SER A 23 -9.00 19.63 -0.81
CA SER A 23 -8.85 19.71 -2.26
C SER A 23 -10.09 19.21 -3.01
N ILE A 24 -10.73 18.14 -2.52
CA ILE A 24 -12.02 17.65 -3.05
C ILE A 24 -13.10 18.72 -2.85
N ASN A 25 -13.26 19.25 -1.63
CA ASN A 25 -14.29 20.24 -1.32
C ASN A 25 -14.14 21.54 -2.14
N LYS A 26 -12.93 21.88 -2.58
CA LYS A 26 -12.66 23.08 -3.39
C LYS A 26 -13.31 23.01 -4.78
N SER A 27 -13.31 21.85 -5.42
CA SER A 27 -13.85 21.65 -6.79
C SER A 27 -15.06 20.74 -6.87
N ASN A 28 -15.42 20.06 -5.77
CA ASN A 28 -16.49 19.07 -5.70
C ASN A 28 -17.24 19.18 -4.35
N PRO A 29 -17.87 20.32 -4.03
CA PRO A 29 -18.44 20.59 -2.70
C PRO A 29 -19.62 19.68 -2.33
N ASP A 30 -20.21 18.97 -3.30
CA ASP A 30 -21.35 18.07 -3.10
C ASP A 30 -20.94 16.62 -2.75
N ILE A 31 -19.63 16.33 -2.63
CA ILE A 31 -19.12 15.02 -2.22
C ILE A 31 -18.95 14.98 -0.70
N ASP A 32 -19.64 14.05 -0.04
CA ASP A 32 -19.39 13.74 1.37
C ASP A 32 -18.04 13.02 1.52
N PHE A 33 -17.15 13.50 2.39
CA PHE A 33 -15.81 12.93 2.56
C PHE A 33 -15.58 12.31 3.94
N PHE A 34 -15.03 11.09 3.99
CA PHE A 34 -14.70 10.37 5.23
C PHE A 34 -13.22 9.98 5.34
N ILE A 35 -12.67 10.07 6.55
CA ILE A 35 -11.31 9.62 6.87
C ILE A 35 -11.41 8.43 7.83
N LEU A 36 -11.05 7.24 7.37
CA LEU A 36 -11.02 6.04 8.21
C LEU A 36 -9.61 5.80 8.73
N VAL A 37 -9.46 5.86 10.06
CA VAL A 37 -8.17 5.73 10.73
C VAL A 37 -7.93 4.26 11.09
N ALA A 38 -6.96 3.63 10.41
CA ALA A 38 -6.52 2.25 10.65
C ALA A 38 -5.48 2.16 11.77
N ASP A 39 -5.71 2.88 12.87
CA ASP A 39 -4.79 3.06 14.01
C ASP A 39 -5.60 3.31 15.29
N GLU A 40 -4.92 3.41 16.42
CA GLU A 40 -5.51 3.80 17.70
C GLU A 40 -5.18 5.25 18.04
N ILE A 41 -6.15 5.98 18.59
CA ILE A 41 -5.94 7.32 19.14
C ILE A 41 -5.95 7.20 20.65
N THR A 42 -4.84 7.54 21.29
CA THR A 42 -4.67 7.40 22.73
C THR A 42 -4.55 8.77 23.40
N PRO A 43 -4.77 8.88 24.73
CA PRO A 43 -4.58 10.14 25.45
C PRO A 43 -3.19 10.76 25.28
N GLU A 44 -2.15 9.94 25.05
CA GLU A 44 -0.76 10.36 24.83
C GLU A 44 -0.56 11.13 23.51
N ASP A 45 -1.43 10.91 22.52
CA ASP A 45 -1.39 11.62 21.24
C ASP A 45 -1.75 13.11 21.39
N LYS A 46 -2.31 13.51 22.55
CA LYS A 46 -2.71 14.90 22.89
C LYS A 46 -3.64 15.57 21.87
N LEU A 47 -4.43 14.78 21.16
CA LEU A 47 -5.45 15.27 20.24
C LEU A 47 -6.67 15.71 21.05
N THR A 48 -7.02 16.99 21.00
CA THR A 48 -8.12 17.58 21.78
C THR A 48 -9.50 17.18 21.25
N SER A 49 -9.64 17.06 19.94
CA SER A 49 -10.83 16.57 19.26
C SER A 49 -10.51 16.25 17.80
N LEU A 50 -11.11 15.19 17.26
CA LEU A 50 -11.11 14.90 15.83
C LEU A 50 -12.37 15.47 15.16
N ALA A 51 -12.28 15.80 13.88
CA ALA A 51 -13.46 16.19 13.10
C ALA A 51 -14.45 15.03 13.00
N SER A 52 -15.75 15.32 12.86
CA SER A 52 -16.81 14.31 12.90
C SER A 52 -16.77 13.28 11.78
N ASN A 53 -16.11 13.60 10.67
CA ASN A 53 -15.90 12.70 9.53
C ASN A 53 -14.60 11.88 9.63
N VAL A 54 -13.82 12.04 10.70
CA VAL A 54 -12.68 11.19 11.05
C VAL A 54 -13.17 10.07 11.95
N LEU A 55 -13.18 8.85 11.42
CA LEU A 55 -13.72 7.66 12.07
C LEU A 55 -12.60 6.68 12.39
N ILE A 56 -12.55 6.16 13.62
CA ILE A 56 -11.64 5.07 13.95
C ILE A 56 -12.16 3.79 13.31
N ALA A 57 -11.42 3.23 12.37
CA ALA A 57 -11.89 2.11 11.55
C ALA A 57 -12.27 0.89 12.41
N LYS A 58 -11.50 0.62 13.46
CA LYS A 58 -11.73 -0.45 14.45
C LYS A 58 -13.15 -0.43 15.02
N ASP A 59 -13.72 0.75 15.23
CA ASP A 59 -15.00 0.93 15.90
C ASP A 59 -16.20 0.83 14.94
N VAL A 60 -15.97 0.99 13.63
CA VAL A 60 -17.05 1.16 12.65
C VAL A 60 -17.16 0.03 11.62
N ILE A 61 -16.06 -0.63 11.25
CA ILE A 61 -16.08 -1.63 10.17
C ILE A 61 -16.56 -3.03 10.62
N GLY A 62 -16.84 -3.22 11.90
CA GLY A 62 -17.47 -4.43 12.45
C GLY A 62 -16.57 -5.67 12.52
N PHE A 63 -15.24 -5.50 12.50
CA PHE A 63 -14.31 -6.60 12.75
C PHE A 63 -14.33 -6.99 14.23
N SER A 64 -14.23 -8.29 14.53
CA SER A 64 -14.00 -8.73 15.90
C SER A 64 -12.64 -8.26 16.40
N ALA A 65 -12.47 -8.14 17.72
CA ALA A 65 -11.19 -7.79 18.32
C ALA A 65 -10.07 -8.76 17.87
N ASP A 66 -10.36 -10.06 17.79
CA ASP A 66 -9.40 -11.07 17.34
C ASP A 66 -9.00 -10.89 15.89
N LYS A 67 -9.97 -10.65 14.98
CA LYS A 67 -9.68 -10.40 13.55
C LYS A 67 -8.85 -9.13 13.38
N TRP A 68 -9.22 -8.07 14.10
CA TRP A 68 -8.48 -6.81 14.07
C TRP A 68 -7.04 -7.00 14.53
N ASN A 69 -6.84 -7.68 15.67
CA ASN A 69 -5.52 -7.94 16.23
C ASN A 69 -4.67 -8.87 15.34
N ASP A 70 -5.25 -9.92 14.76
CA ASP A 70 -4.54 -10.80 13.81
C ASP A 70 -4.06 -10.00 12.60
N MET A 71 -4.97 -9.24 11.97
CA MET A 71 -4.64 -8.49 10.76
C MET A 71 -3.64 -7.36 11.03
N SER A 72 -3.80 -6.57 12.09
CA SER A 72 -2.90 -5.46 12.41
C SER A 72 -1.51 -5.91 12.89
N PHE A 73 -1.40 -7.14 13.41
CA PHE A 73 -0.10 -7.74 13.74
C PHE A 73 0.57 -8.40 12.54
N LYS A 74 -0.20 -9.15 11.74
CA LYS A 74 0.31 -9.93 10.61
C LYS A 74 0.78 -9.03 9.46
N TYR A 75 0.07 -7.94 9.20
CA TYR A 75 0.38 -6.99 8.16
C TYR A 75 1.22 -5.82 8.70
N ASP A 76 2.18 -5.34 7.91
CA ASP A 76 2.79 -4.05 8.19
C ASP A 76 1.79 -2.88 7.99
N LEU A 77 2.20 -1.65 8.29
CA LEU A 77 1.32 -0.48 8.23
C LEU A 77 0.63 -0.35 6.86
N THR A 78 1.39 -0.45 5.77
CA THR A 78 0.85 -0.28 4.41
C THR A 78 -0.07 -1.44 4.06
N GLU A 79 0.37 -2.67 4.34
CA GLU A 79 -0.42 -3.88 4.12
C GLU A 79 -1.74 -3.85 4.92
N PHE A 80 -1.73 -3.34 6.16
CA PHE A 80 -2.92 -3.30 7.01
C PHE A 80 -3.92 -2.23 6.55
N CYS A 81 -3.47 -0.98 6.33
CA CYS A 81 -4.31 0.11 5.83
C CYS A 81 -5.03 -0.29 4.53
N THR A 82 -4.32 -0.96 3.63
CA THR A 82 -4.88 -1.43 2.36
C THR A 82 -5.80 -2.64 2.54
N SER A 83 -5.51 -3.54 3.50
CA SER A 83 -6.30 -4.76 3.73
C SER A 83 -7.77 -4.51 4.12
N ILE A 84 -8.05 -3.38 4.81
CA ILE A 84 -9.40 -3.08 5.32
C ILE A 84 -10.26 -2.30 4.32
N LYS A 85 -9.72 -1.92 3.17
CA LYS A 85 -10.41 -1.13 2.14
C LYS A 85 -11.79 -1.68 1.74
N PRO A 86 -11.97 -3.00 1.52
CA PRO A 86 -13.29 -3.56 1.22
C PRO A 86 -14.30 -3.36 2.36
N ALA A 87 -13.86 -3.54 3.62
CA ALA A 87 -14.71 -3.38 4.79
C ALA A 87 -15.12 -1.92 4.99
N CYS A 88 -14.23 -0.97 4.70
CA CYS A 88 -14.53 0.46 4.69
C CYS A 88 -15.58 0.83 3.63
N PHE A 89 -15.44 0.33 2.39
CA PHE A 89 -16.47 0.49 1.35
C PHE A 89 -17.82 -0.05 1.83
N LYS A 90 -17.86 -1.29 2.32
CA LYS A 90 -19.10 -1.92 2.82
C LYS A 90 -19.74 -1.11 3.95
N PHE A 91 -18.94 -0.62 4.90
CA PHE A 91 -19.41 0.23 5.98
C PHE A 91 -20.10 1.49 5.44
N LEU A 92 -19.45 2.23 4.53
CA LEU A 92 -20.01 3.46 3.98
C LEU A 92 -21.27 3.21 3.15
N ILE A 93 -21.26 2.16 2.31
CA ILE A 93 -22.41 1.77 1.49
C ILE A 93 -23.62 1.43 2.36
N ASN A 94 -23.42 0.61 3.40
CA ASN A 94 -24.51 0.13 4.25
C ASN A 94 -25.11 1.24 5.13
N ASN A 95 -24.29 2.14 5.67
CA ASN A 95 -24.73 3.15 6.63
C ASN A 95 -25.23 4.44 5.96
N TYR A 96 -24.65 4.82 4.81
CA TYR A 96 -24.97 6.09 4.17
C TYR A 96 -25.72 5.94 2.85
N ARG A 97 -25.76 4.73 2.27
CA ARG A 97 -26.47 4.42 1.01
C ARG A 97 -26.20 5.43 -0.12
N PRO A 98 -24.93 5.74 -0.44
CA PRO A 98 -24.61 6.59 -1.58
C PRO A 98 -24.94 5.89 -2.90
N ASP A 99 -25.11 6.66 -3.97
CA ASP A 99 -25.17 6.15 -5.34
C ASP A 99 -23.76 5.70 -5.80
N ASN A 100 -22.75 6.50 -5.47
CA ASN A 100 -21.35 6.26 -5.85
C ASN A 100 -20.43 6.37 -4.63
N CYS A 101 -19.42 5.51 -4.56
CA CYS A 101 -18.39 5.52 -3.51
C CYS A 101 -17.00 5.47 -4.15
N ILE A 102 -16.14 6.43 -3.78
CA ILE A 102 -14.79 6.57 -4.33
C ILE A 102 -13.76 6.46 -3.21
N TYR A 103 -12.74 5.63 -3.41
CA TYR A 103 -11.56 5.60 -2.58
C TYR A 103 -10.44 6.44 -3.21
N PHE A 104 -9.74 7.20 -2.35
CA PHE A 104 -8.47 7.87 -2.66
C PHE A 104 -7.41 7.54 -1.60
N ASP A 105 -6.17 7.27 -2.00
CA ASP A 105 -5.03 7.26 -1.07
C ASP A 105 -4.84 8.65 -0.43
N PRO A 106 -4.40 8.71 0.84
CA PRO A 106 -4.40 9.95 1.63
C PRO A 106 -3.41 11.01 1.13
N ASP A 107 -2.47 10.64 0.27
CA ASP A 107 -1.46 11.50 -0.34
C ASP A 107 -1.82 11.91 -1.78
N ILE A 108 -3.11 11.88 -2.11
CA ILE A 108 -3.66 12.45 -3.35
C ILE A 108 -4.06 13.91 -3.14
N LEU A 109 -3.89 14.72 -4.18
CA LEU A 109 -4.46 16.06 -4.27
C LEU A 109 -5.35 16.17 -5.52
N VAL A 110 -6.56 16.72 -5.35
CA VAL A 110 -7.52 16.97 -6.43
C VAL A 110 -7.35 18.39 -6.97
N PHE A 111 -7.26 18.51 -8.30
CA PHE A 111 -6.98 19.74 -9.04
C PHE A 111 -8.19 20.29 -9.81
N ASP A 112 -9.17 19.46 -10.14
CA ASP A 112 -10.36 19.86 -10.90
C ASP A 112 -11.60 19.07 -10.45
N ASN A 113 -12.76 19.36 -11.04
CA ASN A 113 -14.00 18.61 -10.83
C ASN A 113 -13.85 17.14 -11.29
N LEU A 114 -14.58 16.25 -10.65
CA LEU A 114 -14.58 14.80 -10.85
C LEU A 114 -15.81 14.32 -11.63
N ASP A 115 -16.55 15.22 -12.28
CA ASP A 115 -17.82 14.90 -12.97
C ASP A 115 -17.68 13.76 -13.97
N SER A 116 -16.57 13.72 -14.70
CA SER A 116 -16.27 12.65 -15.67
C SER A 116 -16.20 11.25 -15.04
N ILE A 117 -15.87 11.13 -13.75
CA ILE A 117 -15.92 9.86 -13.02
C ILE A 117 -17.37 9.47 -12.76
N PHE A 118 -18.22 10.41 -12.31
CA PHE A 118 -19.63 10.11 -12.02
C PHE A 118 -20.44 9.83 -13.29
N GLU A 119 -20.19 10.58 -14.37
CA GLU A 119 -20.77 10.29 -15.69
C GLU A 119 -20.39 8.89 -16.19
N ALA A 120 -19.14 8.46 -15.96
CA ALA A 120 -18.73 7.10 -16.27
C ALA A 120 -19.42 6.05 -15.38
N LEU A 121 -19.67 6.35 -14.10
CA LEU A 121 -20.41 5.46 -13.19
C LEU A 121 -21.91 5.34 -13.51
N ASP A 122 -22.46 6.20 -14.37
CA ASP A 122 -23.80 5.97 -14.92
C ASP A 122 -23.84 4.72 -15.81
N GLN A 123 -22.72 4.42 -16.49
CA GLN A 123 -22.59 3.31 -17.44
C GLN A 123 -21.87 2.09 -16.86
N TYR A 124 -20.86 2.31 -16.01
CA TYR A 124 -20.00 1.25 -15.47
C TYR A 124 -20.16 1.11 -13.97
N SER A 125 -19.96 -0.10 -13.45
CA SER A 125 -20.01 -0.35 -12.01
C SER A 125 -18.70 -0.04 -11.30
N ILE A 126 -17.56 -0.23 -11.98
CA ILE A 126 -16.22 -0.12 -11.40
C ILE A 126 -15.33 0.68 -12.35
N ILE A 127 -14.57 1.63 -11.81
CA ILE A 127 -13.55 2.38 -12.56
C ILE A 127 -12.20 2.23 -11.86
N VAL A 128 -11.21 1.81 -12.65
CA VAL A 128 -9.81 1.71 -12.23
C VAL A 128 -8.92 2.53 -13.17
N THR A 129 -7.72 2.88 -12.69
CA THR A 129 -6.70 3.55 -13.50
C THR A 129 -5.47 2.65 -13.61
N PRO A 130 -4.94 2.40 -14.82
CA PRO A 130 -3.67 1.70 -14.97
C PRO A 130 -2.51 2.58 -14.50
N HIS A 131 -1.39 1.98 -14.10
CA HIS A 131 -0.19 2.75 -13.76
C HIS A 131 0.29 3.56 -14.98
N ILE A 132 0.36 2.89 -16.14
CA ILE A 132 0.81 3.45 -17.42
C ILE A 132 -0.17 3.09 -18.53
N THR A 133 -0.18 3.86 -19.61
CA THR A 133 -1.15 3.69 -20.73
C THR A 133 -0.48 3.61 -22.10
N THR A 134 0.83 3.85 -22.16
CA THR A 134 1.57 3.93 -23.42
C THR A 134 2.39 2.67 -23.66
N ILE A 135 2.18 2.04 -24.82
CA ILE A 135 3.08 1.00 -25.30
C ILE A 135 4.40 1.62 -25.80
N GLN A 136 5.53 1.05 -25.40
CA GLN A 136 6.85 1.41 -25.89
C GLN A 136 7.60 0.15 -26.31
N GLU A 137 8.35 0.22 -27.41
CA GLU A 137 9.29 -0.83 -27.79
C GLU A 137 10.51 -0.83 -26.86
N GLU A 138 11.04 0.36 -26.58
CA GLU A 138 12.13 0.59 -25.63
C GLU A 138 11.58 1.38 -24.44
N TYR A 139 11.40 0.71 -23.30
CA TYR A 139 10.80 1.30 -22.11
C TYR A 139 11.71 2.36 -21.48
N THR A 140 11.16 3.57 -21.27
CA THR A 140 11.93 4.72 -20.73
C THR A 140 11.48 5.17 -19.34
N GLY A 141 10.56 4.45 -18.70
CA GLY A 141 10.04 4.83 -17.39
C GLY A 141 11.02 4.58 -16.24
N SER A 142 10.97 5.45 -15.22
CA SER A 142 11.85 5.32 -14.04
C SER A 142 11.55 4.08 -13.20
N LEU A 143 10.27 3.68 -13.09
CA LEU A 143 9.89 2.41 -12.48
C LEU A 143 10.04 1.29 -13.51
N GLN A 144 11.01 0.40 -13.31
CA GLN A 144 11.26 -0.73 -14.22
C GLN A 144 10.02 -1.62 -14.41
N GLU A 145 9.89 -2.23 -15.59
CA GLU A 145 8.72 -3.07 -15.94
C GLU A 145 8.51 -4.25 -15.00
N ASN A 146 9.58 -4.85 -14.49
CA ASN A 146 9.49 -5.90 -13.45
C ASN A 146 8.93 -5.38 -12.12
N GLY A 147 9.01 -4.07 -11.87
CA GLY A 147 8.33 -3.36 -10.81
C GLY A 147 6.84 -3.30 -11.09
N LEU A 148 6.43 -2.83 -12.27
CA LEU A 148 5.03 -2.78 -12.70
C LEU A 148 4.35 -4.16 -12.67
N LEU A 149 5.01 -5.20 -13.19
CA LEU A 149 4.50 -6.58 -13.16
C LEU A 149 4.26 -7.08 -11.72
N PHE A 150 5.15 -6.68 -10.80
CA PHE A 150 5.02 -7.04 -9.40
C PHE A 150 3.92 -6.26 -8.68
N THR A 151 3.82 -4.95 -8.91
CA THR A 151 2.82 -4.11 -8.25
C THR A 151 1.41 -4.34 -8.79
N GLY A 152 1.27 -4.76 -10.05
CA GLY A 152 -0.01 -4.94 -10.72
C GLY A 152 -0.28 -3.88 -11.77
N MET A 153 -1.26 -4.13 -12.65
CA MET A 153 -1.58 -3.28 -13.79
C MET A 153 -2.25 -1.98 -13.35
N PHE A 154 -3.18 -2.06 -12.39
CA PHE A 154 -3.94 -0.92 -11.89
C PHE A 154 -3.30 -0.33 -10.64
N ASN A 155 -3.29 1.00 -10.53
CA ASN A 155 -2.93 1.65 -9.28
C ASN A 155 -4.18 1.83 -8.41
N LEU A 156 -4.15 1.29 -7.18
CA LEU A 156 -5.30 1.29 -6.29
C LEU A 156 -5.26 2.37 -5.21
N GLY A 157 -4.48 3.42 -5.45
CA GLY A 157 -4.70 4.71 -4.81
C GLY A 157 -5.97 5.40 -5.28
N PHE A 158 -6.62 4.89 -6.32
CA PHE A 158 -7.94 5.29 -6.76
C PHE A 158 -8.79 4.07 -7.11
N LEU A 159 -10.04 4.05 -6.63
CA LEU A 159 -11.07 3.09 -7.04
C LEU A 159 -12.43 3.77 -6.92
N ALA A 160 -13.16 3.88 -8.02
CA ALA A 160 -14.52 4.41 -8.01
C ALA A 160 -15.53 3.30 -8.31
N CYS A 161 -16.61 3.27 -7.53
CA CYS A 161 -17.63 2.24 -7.65
C CYS A 161 -19.04 2.84 -7.62
N LYS A 162 -19.91 2.33 -8.49
CA LYS A 162 -21.35 2.47 -8.39
C LYS A 162 -21.85 1.51 -7.31
N CYS A 163 -22.70 1.96 -6.40
CA CYS A 163 -23.13 1.16 -5.26
C CYS A 163 -24.26 0.20 -5.66
N ASN A 164 -23.89 -0.90 -6.30
CA ASN A 164 -24.81 -1.93 -6.80
C ASN A 164 -24.31 -3.36 -6.47
N GLU A 165 -25.02 -4.37 -6.98
CA GLU A 165 -24.70 -5.78 -6.77
C GLU A 165 -23.34 -6.21 -7.36
N VAL A 166 -22.89 -5.58 -8.45
CA VAL A 166 -21.57 -5.87 -9.04
C VAL A 166 -20.46 -5.46 -8.06
N THR A 167 -20.55 -4.23 -7.54
CA THR A 167 -19.63 -3.73 -6.51
C THR A 167 -19.70 -4.58 -5.25
N SER A 168 -20.90 -4.94 -4.77
CA SER A 168 -21.07 -5.84 -3.62
C SER A 168 -20.34 -7.18 -3.81
N ARG A 169 -20.47 -7.82 -4.98
CA ARG A 169 -19.77 -9.07 -5.32
C ARG A 169 -18.26 -8.89 -5.34
N MET A 170 -17.74 -7.82 -5.96
CA MET A 170 -16.31 -7.51 -5.98
C MET A 170 -15.78 -7.32 -4.55
N LEU A 171 -16.45 -6.49 -3.74
CA LEU A 171 -16.03 -6.21 -2.36
C LEU A 171 -16.05 -7.46 -1.49
N ASN A 172 -17.03 -8.34 -1.64
CA ASN A 172 -17.08 -9.62 -0.90
C ASN A 172 -15.95 -10.58 -1.32
N TRP A 173 -15.69 -10.67 -2.62
CA TRP A 173 -14.57 -11.46 -3.12
C TRP A 173 -13.25 -10.92 -2.59
N TRP A 174 -13.01 -9.62 -2.70
CA TRP A 174 -11.77 -8.95 -2.35
C TRP A 174 -11.48 -8.99 -0.84
N ASP A 175 -12.47 -8.65 0.00
CA ASP A 175 -12.39 -8.72 1.46
C ASP A 175 -11.85 -10.07 1.93
N LYS A 176 -12.37 -11.17 1.36
CA LYS A 176 -11.95 -12.51 1.76
C LYS A 176 -10.48 -12.83 1.43
N ARG A 177 -9.90 -12.21 0.41
CA ARG A 177 -8.48 -12.42 0.03
C ARG A 177 -7.58 -11.54 0.90
N LEU A 178 -8.04 -10.34 1.25
CA LEU A 178 -7.24 -9.43 2.06
C LEU A 178 -7.17 -9.82 3.53
N GLU A 179 -8.03 -10.72 4.00
CA GLU A 179 -7.89 -11.35 5.33
C GLU A 179 -6.53 -12.05 5.52
N ASP A 180 -6.01 -12.73 4.49
CA ASP A 180 -4.83 -13.60 4.60
C ASP A 180 -3.82 -13.47 3.45
N ARG A 181 -4.01 -12.54 2.49
CA ARG A 181 -3.15 -12.36 1.30
C ARG A 181 -2.93 -10.90 0.89
N CYS A 182 -2.95 -9.95 1.83
CA CYS A 182 -2.66 -8.54 1.58
C CYS A 182 -1.17 -8.18 1.79
N PHE A 183 -0.25 -9.04 1.35
CA PHE A 183 1.19 -8.88 1.61
C PHE A 183 1.94 -8.21 0.46
N ILE A 184 3.09 -7.61 0.76
CA ILE A 184 4.13 -7.26 -0.21
C ILE A 184 5.14 -8.41 -0.23
N ASP A 185 4.93 -9.38 -1.11
CA ASP A 185 5.78 -10.57 -1.20
C ASP A 185 5.98 -11.05 -2.66
N ARG A 186 7.19 -10.83 -3.18
CA ARG A 186 7.57 -11.26 -4.54
C ARG A 186 7.59 -12.78 -4.71
N MET A 187 7.84 -13.55 -3.65
CA MET A 187 7.89 -15.01 -3.75
C MET A 187 6.49 -15.62 -3.89
N GLU A 188 5.47 -14.90 -3.40
CA GLU A 188 4.07 -15.34 -3.45
C GLU A 188 3.27 -14.61 -4.53
N ASN A 189 3.89 -13.64 -5.21
CA ASN A 189 3.25 -12.75 -6.18
C ASN A 189 2.11 -11.93 -5.55
N TYR A 190 2.26 -11.51 -4.29
CA TYR A 190 1.35 -10.59 -3.63
C TYR A 190 1.91 -9.17 -3.64
N PHE A 191 1.04 -8.21 -3.88
CA PHE A 191 1.31 -6.80 -3.66
C PHE A 191 0.03 -6.13 -3.18
N THR A 192 -0.11 -6.12 -1.85
CA THR A 192 -1.22 -5.52 -1.09
C THR A 192 -2.60 -5.92 -1.65
N ASP A 193 -3.53 -4.98 -1.56
CA ASP A 193 -4.88 -5.00 -2.10
C ASP A 193 -4.93 -4.86 -3.62
N GLN A 194 -3.97 -4.11 -4.19
CA GLN A 194 -3.93 -3.67 -5.57
C GLN A 194 -3.81 -4.80 -6.58
N LYS A 195 -2.90 -5.75 -6.35
CA LYS A 195 -2.61 -6.79 -7.34
C LYS A 195 -3.80 -7.70 -7.65
N TRP A 196 -4.72 -7.81 -6.70
CA TRP A 196 -5.98 -8.52 -6.91
C TRP A 196 -6.84 -7.89 -8.00
N MET A 197 -6.69 -6.59 -8.26
CA MET A 197 -7.50 -5.92 -9.29
C MET A 197 -7.09 -6.30 -10.71
N ASP A 198 -5.93 -6.94 -10.91
CA ASP A 198 -5.52 -7.51 -12.21
C ASP A 198 -6.56 -8.50 -12.76
N PHE A 199 -7.40 -9.09 -11.90
CA PHE A 199 -8.45 -10.01 -12.30
C PHE A 199 -9.75 -9.34 -12.78
N LEU A 200 -9.97 -8.05 -12.49
CA LEU A 200 -11.26 -7.39 -12.78
C LEU A 200 -11.66 -7.47 -14.26
N PRO A 201 -10.77 -7.29 -15.25
CA PRO A 201 -11.14 -7.40 -16.66
C PRO A 201 -11.70 -8.79 -17.04
N SER A 202 -11.28 -9.83 -16.33
CA SER A 202 -11.78 -11.20 -16.53
C SER A 202 -13.10 -11.47 -15.81
N PHE A 203 -13.36 -10.78 -14.70
CA PHE A 203 -14.56 -11.03 -13.87
C PHE A 203 -15.74 -10.13 -14.27
N PHE A 204 -15.46 -8.93 -14.76
CA PHE A 204 -16.45 -7.87 -14.98
C PHE A 204 -16.23 -7.14 -16.31
N PRO A 205 -16.10 -7.83 -17.46
CA PRO A 205 -15.70 -7.21 -18.73
C PRO A 205 -16.67 -6.13 -19.24
N GLU A 206 -17.96 -6.23 -18.92
CA GLU A 206 -19.00 -5.27 -19.33
C GLU A 206 -19.24 -4.16 -18.30
N GLU A 207 -18.76 -4.35 -17.07
CA GLU A 207 -19.07 -3.51 -15.91
C GLU A 207 -17.85 -2.69 -15.44
N LEU A 208 -16.66 -3.02 -15.94
CA LEU A 208 -15.39 -2.39 -15.62
C LEU A 208 -15.03 -1.37 -16.70
N LEU A 209 -14.78 -0.14 -16.28
CA LEU A 209 -14.03 0.84 -17.06
C LEU A 209 -12.57 0.87 -16.60
N VAL A 210 -11.66 0.51 -17.50
CA VAL A 210 -10.25 0.87 -17.38
C VAL A 210 -10.08 2.27 -17.97
N SER A 211 -10.01 3.29 -17.11
CA SER A 211 -9.92 4.67 -17.58
C SER A 211 -8.53 4.99 -18.11
N HIS A 212 -8.47 5.46 -19.36
CA HIS A 212 -7.27 5.95 -20.03
C HIS A 212 -7.17 7.48 -19.99
N ASP A 213 -8.00 8.14 -19.19
CA ASP A 213 -7.92 9.57 -18.95
C ASP A 213 -6.62 9.90 -18.21
N LEU A 214 -5.68 10.53 -18.92
CA LEU A 214 -4.35 10.90 -18.40
C LEU A 214 -4.41 11.93 -17.26
N GLY A 215 -5.55 12.62 -17.10
CA GLY A 215 -5.80 13.56 -16.01
C GLY A 215 -6.09 12.87 -14.68
N LEU A 216 -6.42 11.57 -14.70
CA LEU A 216 -6.60 10.75 -13.50
C LEU A 216 -5.27 10.08 -13.12
N ASN A 217 -4.95 10.09 -11.83
CA ASN A 217 -3.82 9.35 -11.27
C ASN A 217 -2.46 9.68 -11.91
N PHE A 218 -2.22 10.98 -12.10
CA PHE A 218 -0.89 11.47 -12.48
C PHE A 218 0.07 11.22 -11.30
N ALA A 219 1.18 10.53 -11.52
CA ALA A 219 1.98 9.96 -10.45
C ALA A 219 3.43 9.64 -10.87
N PRO A 220 4.36 9.45 -9.92
CA PRO A 220 5.78 9.22 -10.22
C PRO A 220 6.09 8.15 -11.27
N TRP A 221 5.32 7.07 -11.32
CA TRP A 221 5.53 5.99 -12.29
C TRP A 221 5.12 6.36 -13.72
N ASN A 222 4.37 7.44 -13.95
CA ASN A 222 3.91 7.86 -15.28
C ASN A 222 4.36 9.29 -15.68
N PHE A 223 5.21 9.95 -14.88
CA PHE A 223 5.80 11.26 -15.26
C PHE A 223 6.48 11.22 -16.63
N TYR A 224 7.11 10.10 -16.98
CA TYR A 224 7.82 9.94 -18.26
C TYR A 224 6.88 9.89 -19.48
N GLU A 225 5.62 9.50 -19.32
CA GLU A 225 4.64 9.40 -20.42
C GLU A 225 3.63 10.57 -20.44
N ARG A 226 3.48 11.32 -19.35
CA ARG A 226 2.48 12.39 -19.22
C ARG A 226 3.14 13.76 -19.04
N GLU A 227 2.78 14.74 -19.86
CA GLU A 227 3.26 16.13 -19.75
C GLU A 227 2.14 17.06 -19.32
N ILE A 228 2.47 18.00 -18.45
CA ILE A 228 1.54 19.00 -17.91
C ILE A 228 1.75 20.34 -18.62
N SER A 229 0.63 20.98 -18.96
CA SER A 229 0.62 22.36 -19.44
C SER A 229 -0.45 23.18 -18.72
N SER A 230 -0.20 24.47 -18.55
CA SER A 230 -1.18 25.42 -18.01
C SER A 230 -1.76 26.26 -19.14
N GLN A 231 -3.08 26.36 -19.23
CA GLN A 231 -3.78 27.21 -20.18
C GLN A 231 -5.00 27.83 -19.49
N GLU A 232 -5.11 29.17 -19.52
CA GLU A 232 -6.23 29.92 -18.92
C GLU A 232 -6.48 29.58 -17.44
N GLY A 233 -5.42 29.32 -16.67
CA GLY A 233 -5.51 28.98 -15.26
C GLY A 233 -5.96 27.54 -14.95
N LYS A 234 -6.12 26.70 -15.97
CA LYS A 234 -6.36 25.26 -15.83
C LYS A 234 -5.14 24.45 -16.23
N LEU A 235 -4.92 23.35 -15.53
CA LEU A 235 -3.88 22.39 -15.84
C LEU A 235 -4.43 21.29 -16.74
N TYR A 236 -3.64 20.92 -17.74
CA TYR A 236 -3.98 19.90 -18.71
C TYR A 236 -2.85 18.90 -18.85
N VAL A 237 -3.21 17.66 -19.15
CA VAL A 237 -2.30 16.55 -19.37
C VAL A 237 -2.41 16.08 -20.82
N VAL A 238 -1.25 15.84 -21.43
CA VAL A 238 -1.13 15.17 -22.74
C VAL A 238 -0.13 14.03 -22.63
N ASN A 239 -0.19 13.10 -23.59
CA ASN A 239 0.82 12.05 -23.69
C ASN A 239 2.09 12.60 -24.36
N ARG A 240 3.20 12.65 -23.62
CA ARG A 240 4.47 13.23 -24.12
C ARG A 240 5.23 12.32 -25.08
N LEU A 241 4.83 11.06 -25.19
CA LEU A 241 5.45 10.05 -26.07
C LEU A 241 4.71 9.88 -27.39
N GLN A 242 3.48 10.40 -27.49
CA GLN A 242 2.64 10.30 -28.69
C GLN A 242 2.47 11.67 -29.34
N ALA A 243 3.32 11.97 -30.33
CA ALA A 243 3.35 13.26 -31.03
C ALA A 243 2.02 13.67 -31.70
N ASN A 244 1.09 12.72 -31.91
CA ASN A 244 -0.22 12.95 -32.51
C ASN A 244 -1.40 12.74 -31.53
N ALA A 245 -1.14 12.59 -30.23
CA ALA A 245 -2.21 12.46 -29.25
C ALA A 245 -2.91 13.81 -29.06
N HIS A 246 -3.98 14.04 -29.84
CA HIS A 246 -4.86 15.19 -29.70
C HIS A 246 -5.74 15.11 -28.43
N GLN A 247 -5.60 14.04 -27.65
CA GLN A 247 -6.38 13.83 -26.44
C GLN A 247 -5.74 14.58 -25.29
N LYS A 248 -6.10 15.87 -25.22
CA LYS A 248 -5.82 16.76 -24.10
C LYS A 248 -6.94 16.61 -23.08
N THR A 249 -6.57 16.33 -21.83
CA THR A 249 -7.51 16.21 -20.69
C THR A 249 -7.12 17.17 -19.59
N THR A 250 -8.07 17.60 -18.76
CA THR A 250 -7.79 18.41 -17.57
C THR A 250 -7.12 17.55 -16.49
N LEU A 251 -6.11 18.07 -15.80
CA LEU A 251 -5.53 17.38 -14.64
C LEU A 251 -6.58 17.31 -13.52
N LYS A 252 -7.04 16.10 -13.20
CA LYS A 252 -8.07 15.87 -12.18
C LYS A 252 -7.47 15.63 -10.81
N PHE A 253 -6.51 14.72 -10.70
CA PHE A 253 -5.81 14.47 -9.44
C PHE A 253 -4.41 13.89 -9.63
N VAL A 254 -3.55 14.16 -8.64
CA VAL A 254 -2.16 13.72 -8.60
C VAL A 254 -1.95 12.87 -7.36
N HIS A 255 -1.27 11.73 -7.51
CA HIS A 255 -0.90 10.85 -6.42
C HIS A 255 0.59 11.05 -6.07
N PHE A 256 0.86 11.65 -4.91
CA PHE A 256 2.21 11.93 -4.42
C PHE A 256 2.84 10.72 -3.72
N SER A 257 2.75 9.56 -4.37
CA SER A 257 3.18 8.28 -3.82
C SER A 257 4.68 8.24 -3.52
N GLY A 258 5.00 7.97 -2.25
CA GLY A 258 6.36 7.74 -1.80
C GLY A 258 7.20 9.00 -1.62
N PHE A 259 6.61 10.20 -1.72
CA PHE A 259 7.32 11.44 -1.42
C PHE A 259 7.59 11.59 0.08
N ASN A 260 8.70 12.24 0.43
CA ASN A 260 8.95 12.69 1.80
C ASN A 260 8.13 13.95 2.09
N TYR A 261 6.90 13.78 2.58
CA TYR A 261 5.98 14.89 2.85
C TYR A 261 6.53 15.91 3.86
N LYS A 262 7.35 15.48 4.84
CA LYS A 262 8.05 16.42 5.76
C LYS A 262 9.12 17.23 5.04
N GLY A 263 9.84 16.61 4.10
CA GLY A 263 10.79 17.31 3.23
C GLY A 263 10.09 18.38 2.38
N LEU A 264 8.91 18.08 1.82
CA LEU A 264 8.14 19.03 1.02
C LEU A 264 7.72 20.30 1.79
N LEU A 265 7.55 20.24 3.12
CA LEU A 265 7.33 21.44 3.95
C LEU A 265 8.52 22.42 3.87
N ASN A 266 9.72 21.92 3.62
CA ASN A 266 10.95 22.69 3.48
C ASN A 266 11.40 22.85 2.02
N ASN A 267 10.53 22.52 1.04
CA ASN A 267 10.86 22.46 -0.39
C ASN A 267 11.95 21.43 -0.74
N GLU A 268 12.12 20.40 0.09
CA GLU A 268 13.04 19.30 -0.17
C GLU A 268 12.32 18.17 -0.89
N VAL A 269 12.58 18.04 -2.20
CA VAL A 269 11.97 17.02 -3.03
C VAL A 269 12.78 15.72 -2.93
N SER A 270 12.17 14.70 -2.35
CA SER A 270 12.70 13.33 -2.35
C SER A 270 11.57 12.31 -2.40
N GLN A 271 11.79 11.21 -3.12
CA GLN A 271 10.83 10.12 -3.32
C GLN A 271 11.56 8.79 -3.07
N GLY A 272 11.02 7.95 -2.19
CA GLY A 272 11.69 6.75 -1.68
C GLY A 272 11.32 5.42 -2.34
N ASN A 273 10.27 5.40 -3.17
CA ASN A 273 9.72 4.19 -3.78
C ASN A 273 10.31 3.87 -5.17
N ILE A 274 10.79 4.87 -5.91
CA ILE A 274 11.32 4.74 -7.27
C ILE A 274 12.76 5.26 -7.29
N PRO A 275 13.77 4.36 -7.22
CA PRO A 275 15.17 4.75 -7.29
C PRO A 275 15.48 5.47 -8.61
N GLY A 276 16.10 6.66 -8.52
CA GLY A 276 16.47 7.43 -9.70
C GLY A 276 15.31 8.06 -10.46
N LEU A 277 14.17 8.30 -9.79
CA LEU A 277 13.02 9.01 -10.37
C LEU A 277 13.44 10.32 -11.05
N ALA A 278 13.10 10.46 -12.33
CA ALA A 278 13.28 11.72 -13.04
C ALA A 278 12.15 12.69 -12.70
N ILE A 279 12.50 13.90 -12.24
CA ILE A 279 11.56 15.00 -12.04
C ILE A 279 11.67 15.95 -13.23
N TYR A 280 10.62 15.99 -14.06
CA TYR A 280 10.56 16.83 -15.25
C TYR A 280 10.20 18.28 -14.88
N PRO A 281 10.63 19.29 -15.67
CA PRO A 281 10.33 20.69 -15.36
C PRO A 281 8.83 20.99 -15.19
N ASP A 282 7.97 20.35 -15.98
CA ASP A 282 6.51 20.52 -15.91
C ASP A 282 5.89 19.91 -14.64
N VAL A 283 6.59 18.97 -13.98
CA VAL A 283 6.14 18.33 -12.74
C VAL A 283 6.51 19.15 -11.50
N VAL A 284 7.56 19.98 -11.58
CA VAL A 284 8.03 20.79 -10.44
C VAL A 284 6.91 21.68 -9.89
N GLN A 285 6.16 22.33 -10.77
CA GLN A 285 5.03 23.18 -10.38
C GLN A 285 3.98 22.42 -9.54
N ILE A 286 3.71 21.17 -9.88
CA ILE A 286 2.73 20.33 -9.19
C ILE A 286 3.21 19.91 -7.80
N ILE A 287 4.50 19.59 -7.68
CA ILE A 287 5.12 19.26 -6.41
C ILE A 287 5.13 20.48 -5.48
N ASP A 288 5.45 21.66 -6.01
CA ASP A 288 5.45 22.91 -5.25
C ASP A 288 4.05 23.31 -4.79
N GLU A 289 3.03 23.09 -5.64
CA GLU A 289 1.63 23.31 -5.28
C GLU A 289 1.22 22.40 -4.11
N TYR A 290 1.52 21.10 -4.17
CA TYR A 290 1.25 20.20 -3.05
C TYR A 290 2.02 20.57 -1.79
N GLY A 291 3.28 20.99 -1.89
CA GLY A 291 4.04 21.54 -0.77
C GLY A 291 3.35 22.75 -0.12
N THR A 292 2.71 23.60 -0.92
CA THR A 292 1.93 24.76 -0.44
C THR A 292 0.66 24.31 0.30
N TRP A 293 -0.04 23.30 -0.20
CA TRP A 293 -1.17 22.67 0.50
C TRP A 293 -0.74 22.07 1.85
N LEU A 294 0.38 21.35 1.89
CA LEU A 294 0.90 20.78 3.13
C LEU A 294 1.23 21.87 4.17
N LYS A 295 1.89 22.96 3.77
CA LYS A 295 2.24 24.08 4.66
C LYS A 295 1.03 24.81 5.24
N SER A 296 -0.09 24.84 4.52
CA SER A 296 -1.34 25.47 4.96
C SER A 296 -2.30 24.51 5.67
N SER A 297 -1.84 23.29 5.96
CA SER A 297 -2.62 22.23 6.58
C SER A 297 -2.15 21.90 8.00
N SER A 298 -2.93 21.05 8.67
CA SER A 298 -2.62 20.40 9.95
C SER A 298 -1.67 19.20 9.82
N PHE A 299 -1.06 18.97 8.64
CA PHE A 299 -0.15 17.84 8.42
C PHE A 299 0.92 17.72 9.50
N ILE A 300 1.54 18.84 9.90
CA ILE A 300 2.62 18.82 10.90
C ILE A 300 2.15 18.28 12.26
N ASP A 301 0.90 18.59 12.65
CA ASP A 301 0.31 18.20 13.94
C ASP A 301 0.21 16.68 14.09
N PHE A 302 -0.07 15.99 12.98
CA PHE A 302 -0.20 14.52 12.95
C PHE A 302 1.10 13.81 12.59
N SER A 303 1.96 14.41 11.76
CA SER A 303 3.10 13.74 11.13
C SER A 303 4.14 13.14 12.09
N SER A 304 4.12 13.52 13.37
CA SER A 304 5.02 13.01 14.41
C SER A 304 4.44 11.86 15.24
N LEU A 305 3.13 11.60 15.12
CA LEU A 305 2.46 10.52 15.84
C LEU A 305 3.00 9.16 15.41
N SER A 306 3.08 8.24 16.36
CA SER A 306 3.64 6.90 16.13
C SER A 306 2.54 5.88 15.91
N TYR A 307 2.62 5.12 14.82
CA TYR A 307 1.67 4.04 14.52
C TYR A 307 1.61 2.99 15.64
N SER A 308 0.41 2.72 16.15
CA SER A 308 0.23 1.95 17.40
C SER A 308 0.61 0.48 17.24
N TYR A 309 0.37 -0.11 16.06
CA TYR A 309 0.61 -1.54 15.82
C TYR A 309 2.06 -1.87 15.43
N ASN A 310 3.02 -0.98 15.69
CA ASN A 310 4.46 -1.24 15.50
C ASN A 310 5.20 -1.64 16.78
N THR A 311 4.51 -1.77 17.91
CA THR A 311 5.11 -2.15 19.19
C THR A 311 4.26 -3.18 19.93
N PHE A 312 4.90 -4.04 20.71
CA PHE A 312 4.23 -4.83 21.75
C PHE A 312 3.72 -3.91 22.89
N SER A 313 2.90 -4.43 23.80
CA SER A 313 2.29 -3.70 24.93
C SER A 313 3.30 -3.01 25.86
N ASN A 314 4.57 -3.43 25.83
CA ASN A 314 5.67 -2.83 26.59
C ASN A 314 6.53 -1.83 25.79
N GLY A 315 6.12 -1.47 24.58
CA GLY A 315 6.85 -0.56 23.68
C GLY A 315 8.00 -1.22 22.91
N THR A 316 8.22 -2.53 23.02
CA THR A 316 9.22 -3.24 22.20
C THR A 316 8.81 -3.18 20.72
N PRO A 317 9.66 -2.68 19.79
CA PRO A 317 9.28 -2.59 18.39
C PRO A 317 9.12 -3.97 17.72
N ILE A 318 8.14 -4.07 16.82
CA ILE A 318 7.82 -5.28 16.06
C ILE A 318 8.53 -5.22 14.71
N SER A 319 9.38 -6.23 14.43
CA SER A 319 10.06 -6.37 13.13
C SER A 319 9.19 -7.12 12.11
N LYS A 320 9.47 -6.94 10.81
CA LYS A 320 8.86 -7.72 9.72
C LYS A 320 9.10 -9.22 9.90
N THR A 321 10.26 -9.58 10.45
CA THR A 321 10.56 -10.98 10.80
C THR A 321 9.55 -11.54 11.79
N TYR A 322 9.20 -10.79 12.84
CA TYR A 322 8.23 -11.25 13.83
C TYR A 322 6.83 -11.39 13.22
N ARG A 323 6.41 -10.44 12.38
CA ARG A 323 5.13 -10.51 11.66
C ARG A 323 5.02 -11.77 10.79
N LYS A 324 6.08 -12.13 10.06
CA LYS A 324 6.12 -13.35 9.23
C LYS A 324 6.14 -14.64 10.06
N LEU A 325 6.88 -14.67 11.17
CA LEU A 325 6.83 -15.82 12.08
C LEU A 325 5.45 -15.99 12.72
N TYR A 326 4.80 -14.88 13.09
CA TYR A 326 3.43 -14.86 13.58
C TYR A 326 2.45 -15.38 12.52
N ARG A 327 2.54 -14.87 11.28
CA ARG A 327 1.73 -15.34 10.14
C ARG A 327 1.71 -16.86 10.06
N ARG A 328 2.88 -17.51 10.15
CA ARG A 328 2.97 -18.97 10.10
C ARG A 328 2.20 -19.64 11.22
N LEU A 329 2.34 -19.16 12.46
CA LEU A 329 1.65 -19.71 13.61
C LEU A 329 0.13 -19.47 13.57
N SER A 330 -0.29 -18.30 13.09
CA SER A 330 -1.70 -17.94 12.89
C SER A 330 -2.36 -18.84 11.84
N GLU A 331 -1.72 -19.04 10.67
CA GLU A 331 -2.20 -19.94 9.61
C GLU A 331 -2.34 -21.40 10.08
N ASP A 332 -1.48 -21.83 11.00
CA ASP A 332 -1.50 -23.18 11.57
C ASP A 332 -2.49 -23.31 12.75
N GLY A 333 -3.17 -22.23 13.15
CA GLY A 333 -4.13 -22.22 14.26
C GLY A 333 -3.49 -22.41 15.64
N VAL A 334 -2.19 -22.08 15.76
CA VAL A 334 -1.41 -22.29 16.99
C VAL A 334 -1.61 -21.17 18.01
N LEU A 335 -2.00 -19.97 17.55
CA LEU A 335 -2.19 -18.80 18.40
C LEU A 335 -3.67 -18.37 18.38
N ALA A 336 -4.23 -18.13 19.56
CA ALA A 336 -5.62 -17.69 19.76
C ALA A 336 -5.74 -16.49 20.73
N GLU A 337 -4.62 -15.80 20.98
CA GLU A 337 -4.53 -14.69 21.93
C GLU A 337 -4.08 -13.41 21.23
N ASN A 338 -4.16 -12.28 21.94
CA ASN A 338 -3.67 -11.00 21.44
C ASN A 338 -2.13 -11.05 21.22
N PRO A 339 -1.65 -10.95 19.96
CA PRO A 339 -0.23 -11.09 19.65
C PRO A 339 0.63 -9.90 20.11
N PHE A 340 0.01 -8.78 20.49
CA PHE A 340 0.70 -7.60 20.99
C PHE A 340 1.08 -7.70 22.48
N ASP A 341 0.52 -8.64 23.23
CA ASP A 341 0.80 -8.77 24.66
C ASP A 341 2.22 -9.32 24.92
N GLU A 342 3.04 -8.58 25.67
CA GLU A 342 4.35 -9.06 26.12
C GLU A 342 4.29 -10.33 26.99
N ASN A 343 3.16 -10.57 27.67
CA ASN A 343 2.95 -11.77 28.47
C ASN A 343 2.38 -12.93 27.64
N GLY A 344 2.00 -12.68 26.39
CA GLY A 344 1.48 -13.68 25.46
C GLY A 344 2.55 -14.72 25.07
N THR A 345 2.07 -15.93 24.75
CA THR A 345 2.86 -17.05 24.24
C THR A 345 3.73 -16.70 23.04
N PHE A 346 3.25 -15.85 22.12
CA PHE A 346 4.05 -15.46 20.94
C PHE A 346 5.29 -14.65 21.35
N TYR A 347 5.13 -13.60 22.15
CA TYR A 347 6.25 -12.80 22.64
C TYR A 347 7.22 -13.64 23.47
N GLN A 348 6.72 -14.51 24.34
CA GLN A 348 7.56 -15.40 25.15
C GLN A 348 8.33 -16.41 24.28
N SER A 349 7.76 -16.83 23.16
CA SER A 349 8.43 -17.72 22.19
C SER A 349 9.55 -16.99 21.44
N LEU A 350 9.32 -15.75 21.00
CA LEU A 350 10.37 -14.88 20.44
C LEU A 350 11.52 -14.66 21.45
N LYS A 351 11.18 -14.40 22.72
CA LYS A 351 12.14 -14.20 23.81
C LYS A 351 13.00 -15.45 24.04
N ARG A 352 12.35 -16.62 24.12
CA ARG A 352 13.03 -17.92 24.30
C ARG A 352 13.93 -18.27 23.11
N GLY A 353 13.48 -17.98 21.89
CA GLY A 353 14.24 -18.11 20.66
C GLY A 353 15.35 -17.07 20.47
N LYS A 354 15.52 -16.13 21.43
CA LYS A 354 16.49 -15.03 21.38
C LYS A 354 16.35 -14.14 20.14
N LEU A 355 15.13 -13.99 19.64
CA LEU A 355 14.84 -13.17 18.47
C LEU A 355 14.52 -11.71 18.81
N LEU A 356 14.13 -11.38 20.05
CA LEU A 356 13.86 -9.99 20.45
C LEU A 356 15.15 -9.15 20.40
N SER A 357 15.29 -8.31 19.37
CA SER A 357 16.50 -7.53 19.10
C SER A 357 16.20 -6.25 18.34
N LYS A 358 16.73 -5.12 18.84
CA LYS A 358 16.67 -3.82 18.15
C LYS A 358 17.35 -3.86 16.78
N THR A 359 18.33 -4.75 16.59
CA THR A 359 19.05 -4.89 15.32
C THR A 359 18.18 -5.43 14.20
N LEU A 360 17.23 -6.32 14.49
CA LEU A 360 16.34 -6.88 13.47
C LEU A 360 15.39 -5.82 12.90
N VAL A 361 14.84 -4.97 13.76
CA VAL A 361 13.99 -3.84 13.36
C VAL A 361 14.76 -2.84 12.49
N ASN A 362 16.04 -2.62 12.78
CA ASN A 362 16.90 -1.79 11.93
C ASN A 362 17.21 -2.46 10.58
N SER A 363 17.38 -3.79 10.57
CA SER A 363 17.66 -4.54 9.34
C SER A 363 16.47 -4.56 8.37
N ASP A 364 15.24 -4.41 8.85
CA ASP A 364 14.05 -4.27 7.99
C ASP A 364 14.12 -3.03 7.07
N LYS A 365 14.98 -2.05 7.39
CA LYS A 365 15.24 -0.85 6.58
C LYS A 365 16.35 -1.04 5.55
N GLN A 366 17.05 -2.18 5.53
CA GLN A 366 18.19 -2.44 4.66
C GLN A 366 17.86 -3.52 3.62
N GLY A 367 18.06 -3.22 2.34
CA GLY A 367 18.02 -4.20 1.26
C GLY A 367 19.39 -4.83 1.00
N VAL A 368 19.43 -5.98 0.29
CA VAL A 368 20.68 -6.67 -0.06
C VAL A 368 21.64 -5.76 -0.85
N GLY A 369 21.11 -4.88 -1.72
CA GLY A 369 21.91 -3.92 -2.47
C GLY A 369 22.57 -2.81 -1.63
N ASN A 370 22.09 -2.57 -0.41
CA ASN A 370 22.56 -1.50 0.48
C ASN A 370 23.39 -2.04 1.66
N LEU A 371 23.66 -3.35 1.68
CA LEU A 371 24.47 -3.96 2.73
C LEU A 371 25.95 -3.67 2.49
N GLU A 372 26.64 -3.18 3.52
CA GLU A 372 28.07 -2.93 3.43
C GLU A 372 28.87 -4.23 3.27
N GLY A 373 29.84 -4.21 2.35
CA GLY A 373 30.73 -5.33 2.09
C GLY A 373 30.04 -6.57 1.50
N VAL A 374 28.90 -6.39 0.80
CA VAL A 374 28.15 -7.48 0.14
C VAL A 374 29.04 -8.33 -0.75
N ASP A 375 29.91 -7.71 -1.57
CA ASP A 375 30.78 -8.47 -2.48
C ASP A 375 31.67 -9.46 -1.73
N ARG A 376 32.28 -9.03 -0.60
CA ARG A 376 33.11 -9.90 0.23
C ARG A 376 32.30 -11.03 0.86
N LYS A 377 31.06 -10.75 1.28
CA LYS A 377 30.14 -11.76 1.84
C LYS A 377 29.72 -12.76 0.76
N LEU A 378 29.38 -12.30 -0.44
CA LEU A 378 29.03 -13.14 -1.59
C LEU A 378 30.19 -14.04 -2.00
N ILE A 379 31.43 -13.52 -2.03
CA ILE A 379 32.62 -14.35 -2.31
C ILE A 379 32.75 -15.50 -1.30
N LYS A 380 32.48 -15.26 -0.02
CA LYS A 380 32.51 -16.33 1.00
C LYS A 380 31.42 -17.38 0.77
N VAL A 381 30.21 -16.95 0.44
CA VAL A 381 29.09 -17.86 0.08
C VAL A 381 29.43 -18.67 -1.16
N ASN A 382 29.99 -18.05 -2.20
CA ASN A 382 30.40 -18.72 -3.42
C ASN A 382 31.48 -19.78 -3.17
N LYS A 383 32.45 -19.51 -2.28
CA LYS A 383 33.45 -20.50 -1.87
C LYS A 383 32.82 -21.68 -1.13
N LEU A 384 31.87 -21.42 -0.22
CA LEU A 384 31.12 -22.46 0.49
C LEU A 384 30.33 -23.35 -0.48
N PHE A 385 29.59 -22.74 -1.41
CA PHE A 385 28.81 -23.49 -2.41
C PHE A 385 29.71 -24.22 -3.42
N SER A 386 30.86 -23.67 -3.79
CA SER A 386 31.85 -24.37 -4.61
C SER A 386 32.40 -25.61 -3.91
N PHE A 387 32.61 -25.54 -2.59
CA PHE A 387 33.02 -26.69 -1.79
C PHE A 387 31.90 -27.73 -1.66
N ALA A 388 30.67 -27.30 -1.37
CA ALA A 388 29.50 -28.18 -1.34
C ALA A 388 29.28 -28.91 -2.68
N TYR A 389 29.44 -28.19 -3.80
CA TYR A 389 29.36 -28.76 -5.14
C TYR A 389 30.38 -29.86 -5.37
N LYS A 390 31.64 -29.65 -4.96
CA LYS A 390 32.71 -30.67 -5.09
C LYS A 390 32.41 -31.96 -4.31
N ILE A 391 31.74 -31.84 -3.17
CA ILE A 391 31.39 -33.00 -2.32
C ILE A 391 30.14 -33.72 -2.85
N LEU A 392 29.11 -32.97 -3.20
CA LEU A 392 27.80 -33.52 -3.53
C LEU A 392 27.71 -34.02 -4.99
N GLY A 393 28.53 -33.46 -5.88
CA GLY A 393 28.34 -33.57 -7.32
C GLY A 393 27.18 -32.70 -7.81
N ALA A 394 27.08 -32.55 -9.13
CA ALA A 394 26.18 -31.59 -9.76
C ALA A 394 24.69 -31.82 -9.43
N GLU A 395 24.21 -33.06 -9.59
CA GLU A 395 22.80 -33.39 -9.41
C GLU A 395 22.31 -33.06 -7.98
N ARG A 396 23.00 -33.58 -6.97
CA ARG A 396 22.64 -33.36 -5.56
C ARG A 396 22.82 -31.90 -5.13
N PHE A 397 23.82 -31.21 -5.67
CA PHE A 397 24.01 -29.79 -5.39
C PHE A 397 22.83 -28.95 -5.90
N PHE A 398 22.39 -29.14 -7.15
CA PHE A 398 21.25 -28.37 -7.66
C PHE A 398 19.93 -28.75 -7.00
N MET A 399 19.78 -30.00 -6.50
CA MET A 399 18.67 -30.36 -5.61
C MET A 399 18.72 -29.62 -4.27
N LEU A 400 19.91 -29.48 -3.67
CA LEU A 400 20.09 -28.65 -2.47
C LEU A 400 19.73 -27.19 -2.74
N VAL A 401 20.15 -26.61 -3.88
CA VAL A 401 19.79 -25.22 -4.23
C VAL A 401 18.27 -25.05 -4.36
N ARG A 402 17.57 -26.02 -4.96
CA ARG A 402 16.09 -26.03 -5.01
C ARG A 402 15.48 -26.07 -3.61
N LEU A 403 16.02 -26.89 -2.70
CA LEU A 403 15.57 -26.93 -1.31
C LEU A 403 15.82 -25.61 -0.58
N LEU A 404 16.98 -24.98 -0.78
CA LEU A 404 17.34 -23.69 -0.17
C LEU A 404 16.39 -22.56 -0.57
N ARG A 405 15.76 -22.64 -1.75
CA ARG A 405 14.72 -21.68 -2.15
C ARG A 405 13.55 -21.66 -1.17
N LEU A 406 13.16 -22.81 -0.61
CA LEU A 406 12.08 -22.89 0.38
C LEU A 406 12.50 -22.19 1.67
N TYR A 407 13.76 -22.32 2.06
CA TYR A 407 14.33 -21.65 3.25
C TYR A 407 14.69 -20.18 3.02
N SER A 408 14.30 -19.56 1.91
CA SER A 408 14.37 -18.09 1.79
C SER A 408 13.16 -17.39 2.44
N LYS A 409 12.06 -18.12 2.67
CA LYS A 409 10.87 -17.60 3.36
C LYS A 409 11.07 -17.61 4.87
N ILE A 410 10.87 -16.46 5.51
CA ILE A 410 11.05 -16.29 6.97
C ILE A 410 10.10 -17.20 7.74
N GLU A 411 8.89 -17.40 7.24
CA GLU A 411 7.85 -18.29 7.76
C GLU A 411 8.37 -19.73 7.97
N ASN A 412 9.29 -20.20 7.12
CA ASN A 412 9.87 -21.55 7.21
C ASN A 412 10.92 -21.69 8.32
N HIS A 413 11.23 -20.60 9.03
CA HIS A 413 12.10 -20.57 10.21
C HIS A 413 11.35 -20.50 11.54
N VAL A 414 10.03 -20.75 11.56
CA VAL A 414 9.21 -20.80 12.79
C VAL A 414 9.73 -21.79 13.84
N TYR A 415 10.52 -22.79 13.43
CA TYR A 415 11.19 -23.72 14.35
C TYR A 415 12.15 -23.04 15.34
N LEU A 416 12.58 -21.81 15.06
CA LEU A 416 13.40 -21.00 15.97
C LEU A 416 12.62 -20.54 17.22
N ILE A 417 11.29 -20.52 17.15
CA ILE A 417 10.42 -20.09 18.25
C ILE A 417 9.45 -21.19 18.71
N ASP A 418 9.18 -22.19 17.87
CA ASP A 418 8.45 -23.40 18.26
C ASP A 418 9.20 -24.68 17.81
N PRO A 419 9.89 -25.38 18.75
CA PRO A 419 10.63 -26.60 18.45
C PRO A 419 9.80 -27.76 17.88
N ASN A 420 8.46 -27.72 17.96
CA ASN A 420 7.61 -28.75 17.35
C ASN A 420 7.82 -28.81 15.82
N TYR A 421 8.15 -27.69 15.20
CA TYR A 421 8.44 -27.60 13.76
C TYR A 421 9.79 -28.22 13.37
N LEU A 422 10.69 -28.52 14.32
CA LEU A 422 11.88 -29.35 14.03
C LEU A 422 11.50 -30.82 13.79
N LYS A 423 10.50 -31.32 14.53
CA LYS A 423 10.05 -32.71 14.45
C LYS A 423 9.03 -32.92 13.33
N LYS A 424 8.22 -31.91 13.04
CA LYS A 424 7.20 -31.90 11.98
C LYS A 424 7.35 -30.64 11.14
N PRO A 425 8.37 -30.58 10.25
CA PRO A 425 8.59 -29.40 9.44
C PRO A 425 7.38 -29.16 8.54
N LYS A 426 6.83 -27.96 8.62
CA LYS A 426 5.89 -27.44 7.64
C LYS A 426 6.65 -26.46 6.77
N ILE A 427 6.68 -26.72 5.47
CA ILE A 427 7.29 -25.82 4.50
C ILE A 427 6.18 -25.13 3.72
N ARG A 428 6.34 -23.82 3.56
CA ARG A 428 5.54 -22.99 2.68
C ARG A 428 6.28 -22.89 1.36
N ASP A 429 5.67 -23.42 0.30
CA ASP A 429 6.21 -23.42 -1.06
C ASP A 429 6.16 -22.03 -1.69
#